data_AF-A0A916HEI2-F1
#
_entry.id   AF-A0A916HEI2-F1
#
_cell.length_a   1.000
_cell.length_b   1.000
_cell.length_c   1.000
_cell.angle_alpha   90.00
_cell.angle_beta   90.00
_cell.angle_gamma   90.00
#
_symmetry.space_group_name_H-M   'P 1'
#
loop_
_entity.id
_entity.type
_entity.pdbx_description
1 polymer ?
#
loop_
_entity_poly.entity_id
_entity_poly.type
_entity_poly.pdbx_seq_one_letter_code
_entity_poly.pdbx_strand_id
1 'polypeptide(L)'
;MRWAMTIVIAVAAGSPVASAGIGNVTAESVAVVAPDREPFNPGPSGPGGGYDPRDGAFDGVRPGDGATMSLKMHDINGNTVSINGGGDVSVVRGPTYTDIGANRNGSSRVQASWESVISGDRMYLVALFRLTSITDQIMPIGSNNNGVPAFAWSWNFSTVDHVEFQPWVTSVRIRQALGAFSNDLGASYTNGSIDFTAQFPPGEWNPAQDFGLPFPTIGDGTNAILLSYELDIIPAPATLGLFAGLLAIGRRRR
;
A
#
# COMPACT_ATOMS: atom_id res chain seq x y z
N MET A 1 -7.05 -4.65 55.57
CA MET A 1 -6.97 -3.18 55.45
C MET A 1 -5.88 -2.84 54.45
N ARG A 2 -6.05 -1.69 53.78
CA ARG A 2 -5.53 -1.35 52.45
C ARG A 2 -4.01 -1.18 52.34
N TRP A 3 -3.53 -1.37 51.12
CA TRP A 3 -2.17 -1.25 50.61
C TRP A 3 -1.57 0.15 50.75
N ALA A 4 -0.24 0.22 50.88
CA ALA A 4 0.57 1.32 50.36
C ALA A 4 1.88 0.74 49.82
N MET A 5 1.93 0.55 48.50
CA MET A 5 3.15 0.22 47.77
C MET A 5 3.67 1.55 47.18
N THR A 6 4.76 2.05 47.74
CA THR A 6 5.45 3.25 47.24
C THR A 6 6.38 2.83 46.10
N ILE A 7 6.06 3.26 44.87
CA ILE A 7 6.97 3.15 43.73
C ILE A 7 7.80 4.44 43.70
N VAL A 8 9.10 4.32 43.90
CA VAL A 8 10.07 5.41 43.71
C VAL A 8 10.55 5.33 42.26
N ILE A 9 10.18 6.30 41.43
CA ILE A 9 10.75 6.49 40.10
C ILE A 9 11.96 7.43 40.25
N ALA A 10 13.16 6.87 40.14
CA ALA A 10 14.37 7.66 40.01
C ALA A 10 14.46 8.17 38.56
N VAL A 11 14.22 9.46 38.36
CA VAL A 11 14.55 10.15 37.10
C VAL A 11 16.05 10.46 37.14
N ALA A 12 16.84 9.63 36.46
CA ALA A 12 18.23 9.96 36.18
C ALA A 12 18.26 10.95 35.01
N ALA A 13 18.56 12.21 35.31
CA ALA A 13 18.93 13.21 34.32
C ALA A 13 20.28 12.83 33.71
N GLY A 14 20.25 12.24 32.51
CA GLY A 14 21.44 12.04 31.68
C GLY A 14 21.73 13.29 30.85
N SER A 15 22.93 13.85 31.05
CA SER A 15 23.50 15.00 30.35
C SER A 15 23.58 14.80 28.82
N PRO A 16 23.64 15.90 28.02
CA PRO A 16 23.67 15.82 26.56
C PRO A 16 24.95 15.15 26.07
N VAL A 17 24.82 14.10 25.26
CA VAL A 17 25.93 13.53 24.50
C VAL A 17 26.24 14.45 23.33
N ALA A 18 27.49 14.88 23.27
CA ALA A 18 28.04 15.71 22.21
C ALA A 18 27.85 15.04 20.84
N SER A 19 27.26 15.81 19.92
CA SER A 19 27.19 15.55 18.49
C SER A 19 28.59 15.40 17.91
N ALA A 20 29.04 14.16 17.68
CA ALA A 20 30.18 13.87 16.82
C ALA A 20 29.72 13.96 15.36
N GLY A 21 30.41 14.81 14.58
CA GLY A 21 30.07 15.12 13.20
C GLY A 21 29.99 13.88 12.31
N ILE A 22 28.79 13.64 11.77
CA ILE A 22 28.59 12.79 10.60
C ILE A 22 28.80 13.71 9.40
N GLY A 23 29.77 13.35 8.56
CA GLY A 23 30.13 14.10 7.37
C GLY A 23 28.92 14.34 6.47
N ASN A 24 28.87 15.54 5.89
CA ASN A 24 27.96 15.89 4.81
C ASN A 24 28.12 14.89 3.66
N VAL A 25 27.24 13.88 3.61
CA VAL A 25 26.90 13.21 2.37
C VAL A 25 25.84 14.10 1.74
N THR A 26 26.26 14.91 0.76
CA THR A 26 25.33 15.63 -0.10
C THR A 26 24.39 14.61 -0.70
N ALA A 27 23.12 14.67 -0.30
CA ALA A 27 22.07 13.84 -0.86
C ALA A 27 21.96 14.18 -2.35
N GLU A 28 22.49 13.31 -3.22
CA GLU A 28 22.05 13.27 -4.61
C GLU A 28 20.59 12.80 -4.56
N SER A 29 19.67 13.76 -4.70
CA SER A 29 18.25 13.49 -4.87
C SER A 29 18.10 12.70 -6.17
N VAL A 30 17.90 11.39 -6.07
CA VAL A 30 17.37 10.62 -7.19
C VAL A 30 15.90 10.99 -7.29
N ALA A 31 15.60 11.96 -8.16
CA ALA A 31 14.23 12.21 -8.57
C ALA A 31 13.73 10.94 -9.24
N VAL A 32 12.84 10.21 -8.57
CA VAL A 32 11.98 9.25 -9.25
C VAL A 32 11.05 10.08 -10.12
N VAL A 33 11.49 10.36 -11.35
CA VAL A 33 10.65 10.94 -12.39
C VAL A 33 9.54 9.92 -12.61
N ALA A 34 8.35 10.21 -12.10
CA ALA A 34 7.15 9.54 -12.54
C ALA A 34 7.13 9.67 -14.07
N PRO A 35 7.05 8.56 -14.83
CA PRO A 35 7.00 8.67 -16.29
C PRO A 35 5.86 9.63 -16.64
N ASP A 36 6.11 10.58 -17.54
CA ASP A 36 5.12 11.52 -18.06
C ASP A 36 3.92 10.72 -18.60
N ARG A 37 2.95 10.45 -17.73
CA ARG A 37 1.71 9.79 -18.09
C ARG A 37 0.81 10.90 -18.58
N GLU A 38 0.71 10.99 -19.91
CA GLU A 38 -0.35 11.72 -20.60
C GLU A 38 -1.67 11.52 -19.84
N PRO A 39 -2.43 12.59 -19.55
CA PRO A 39 -3.70 12.46 -18.85
C PRO A 39 -4.58 11.49 -19.63
N PHE A 40 -5.01 10.44 -18.93
CA PHE A 40 -5.88 9.40 -19.46
C PHE A 40 -7.12 10.07 -20.07
N ASN A 41 -7.21 10.06 -21.40
CA ASN A 41 -8.39 10.43 -22.14
C ASN A 41 -9.13 9.13 -22.49
N PRO A 42 -10.13 8.72 -21.70
CA PRO A 42 -10.97 7.58 -22.08
C PRO A 42 -11.72 7.98 -23.34
N GLY A 43 -11.19 7.58 -24.49
CA GLY A 43 -11.95 7.64 -25.74
C GLY A 43 -13.28 6.92 -25.54
N PRO A 44 -14.35 7.35 -26.23
CA PRO A 44 -15.67 6.76 -26.04
C PRO A 44 -15.62 5.26 -26.33
N SER A 45 -15.85 4.45 -25.30
CA SER A 45 -16.00 3.01 -25.39
C SER A 45 -17.18 2.71 -26.30
N GLY A 46 -16.89 2.25 -27.53
CA GLY A 46 -17.92 1.88 -28.49
C GLY A 46 -18.72 0.65 -28.03
N PRO A 47 -19.96 0.44 -28.49
CA PRO A 47 -20.88 -0.61 -28.00
C PRO A 47 -20.55 -2.03 -28.50
N GLY A 48 -19.32 -2.31 -28.89
CA GLY A 48 -18.89 -3.63 -29.36
C GLY A 48 -17.82 -4.15 -28.42
N GLY A 49 -18.07 -5.28 -27.76
CA GLY A 49 -17.14 -6.00 -26.88
C GLY A 49 -15.89 -6.50 -27.62
N GLY A 50 -15.05 -5.57 -28.05
CA GLY A 50 -13.74 -5.79 -28.60
C GLY A 50 -12.71 -5.65 -27.48
N TYR A 51 -11.94 -6.71 -27.29
CA TYR A 51 -10.65 -6.69 -26.59
C TYR A 51 -9.90 -5.38 -26.90
N ASP A 52 -9.66 -4.54 -25.89
CA ASP A 52 -8.76 -3.39 -26.03
C ASP A 52 -7.33 -3.90 -25.86
N PRO A 53 -6.49 -3.95 -26.91
CA PRO A 53 -5.10 -4.39 -26.80
C PRO A 53 -4.22 -3.45 -25.95
N ARG A 54 -4.76 -2.34 -25.45
CA ARG A 54 -4.11 -1.45 -24.47
C ARG A 54 -4.36 -1.90 -23.03
N ASP A 55 -5.37 -2.74 -22.78
CA ASP A 55 -5.36 -3.67 -21.66
C ASP A 55 -4.36 -4.77 -22.03
N GLY A 56 -3.08 -4.52 -21.72
CA GLY A 56 -1.99 -5.39 -22.14
C GLY A 56 -2.33 -6.85 -21.80
N ALA A 57 -2.03 -7.77 -22.73
CA ALA A 57 -2.30 -9.21 -22.59
C ALA A 57 -1.71 -9.86 -21.31
N PHE A 58 -0.92 -9.10 -20.55
CA PHE A 58 -0.21 -9.48 -19.33
C PHE A 58 -0.76 -8.78 -18.08
N ASP A 59 -1.76 -7.91 -18.19
CA ASP A 59 -2.41 -7.34 -17.02
C ASP A 59 -3.27 -8.42 -16.36
N GLY A 60 -2.80 -8.89 -15.21
CA GLY A 60 -3.42 -9.97 -14.45
C GLY A 60 -4.76 -9.58 -13.82
N VAL A 61 -5.15 -8.30 -13.82
CA VAL A 61 -6.32 -7.76 -13.12
C VAL A 61 -7.11 -6.85 -14.06
N ARG A 62 -8.43 -6.72 -13.89
CA ARG A 62 -9.26 -5.86 -14.77
C ARG A 62 -9.37 -4.44 -14.22
N PRO A 63 -9.41 -3.42 -15.10
CA PRO A 63 -9.89 -2.11 -14.69
C PRO A 63 -11.31 -2.24 -14.11
N GLY A 64 -11.59 -1.56 -13.00
CA GLY A 64 -12.89 -1.65 -12.32
C GLY A 64 -12.98 -2.69 -11.20
N ASP A 65 -12.00 -3.60 -11.07
CA ASP A 65 -11.96 -4.55 -9.96
C ASP A 65 -11.82 -3.82 -8.62
N GLY A 66 -12.42 -4.35 -7.56
CA GLY A 66 -12.35 -3.81 -6.21
C GLY A 66 -11.28 -4.48 -5.36
N ALA A 67 -10.68 -3.74 -4.43
CA ALA A 67 -9.91 -4.32 -3.34
C ALA A 67 -10.22 -3.55 -2.05
N THR A 68 -10.38 -4.27 -0.94
CA THR A 68 -10.61 -3.63 0.35
C THR A 68 -9.35 -2.93 0.85
N MET A 69 -9.49 -1.71 1.36
CA MET A 69 -8.40 -0.94 1.94
C MET A 69 -8.82 -0.32 3.27
N SER A 70 -7.94 -0.39 4.28
CA SER A 70 -8.12 0.34 5.53
C SER A 70 -6.80 0.61 6.25
N LEU A 71 -6.83 1.54 7.20
CA LEU A 71 -5.74 1.77 8.15
C LEU A 71 -6.21 1.34 9.53
N LYS A 72 -5.34 0.66 10.27
CA LYS A 72 -5.62 0.10 11.59
C LYS A 72 -4.68 0.69 12.64
N MET A 73 -5.17 0.79 13.86
CA MET A 73 -4.43 1.21 15.04
C MET A 73 -4.52 0.14 16.11
N HIS A 74 -3.40 -0.13 16.79
CA HIS A 74 -3.25 -1.18 17.78
C HIS A 74 -2.96 -0.59 19.15
N ASP A 75 -3.65 -1.07 20.19
CA ASP A 75 -3.41 -0.69 21.58
C ASP A 75 -2.55 -1.72 22.33
N ILE A 76 -2.00 -1.32 23.48
CA ILE A 76 -1.07 -2.17 24.23
C ILE A 76 -1.68 -3.50 24.71
N ASN A 77 -3.01 -3.62 24.70
CA ASN A 77 -3.73 -4.85 25.05
C ASN A 77 -3.97 -5.75 23.83
N GLY A 78 -3.50 -5.36 22.64
CA GLY A 78 -3.69 -6.07 21.39
C GLY A 78 -5.04 -5.80 20.71
N ASN A 79 -5.82 -4.81 21.17
CA ASN A 79 -7.06 -4.47 20.48
C ASN A 79 -6.76 -3.60 19.25
N THR A 80 -7.48 -3.89 18.16
CA THR A 80 -7.37 -3.17 16.89
C THR A 80 -8.61 -2.33 16.62
N VAL A 81 -8.42 -1.14 16.07
CA VAL A 81 -9.51 -0.27 15.58
C VAL A 81 -9.12 0.40 14.27
N SER A 82 -10.09 0.68 13.40
CA SER A 82 -9.80 1.42 12.16
C SER A 82 -9.49 2.89 12.44
N ILE A 83 -8.47 3.41 11.76
CA ILE A 83 -8.10 4.83 11.71
C ILE A 83 -9.05 5.57 10.76
N ASN A 84 -9.37 4.98 9.60
CA ASN A 84 -10.40 5.52 8.71
C ASN A 84 -11.79 5.10 9.19
N GLY A 85 -12.72 6.06 9.27
CA GLY A 85 -14.07 5.85 9.79
C GLY A 85 -14.94 4.89 8.95
N GLY A 86 -14.60 4.67 7.69
CA GLY A 86 -15.30 3.72 6.81
C GLY A 86 -14.98 2.25 7.09
N GLY A 87 -14.00 1.96 7.97
CA GLY A 87 -13.60 0.59 8.23
C GLY A 87 -12.87 -0.01 7.03
N ASP A 88 -13.23 -1.22 6.64
CA ASP A 88 -12.72 -1.90 5.47
C ASP A 88 -13.56 -1.51 4.25
N VAL A 89 -13.02 -0.66 3.37
CA VAL A 89 -13.75 -0.07 2.22
C VAL A 89 -13.22 -0.62 0.91
N SER A 90 -14.13 -1.09 0.05
CA SER A 90 -13.79 -1.51 -1.31
C SER A 90 -13.41 -0.30 -2.17
N VAL A 91 -12.17 -0.28 -2.65
CA VAL A 91 -11.64 0.76 -3.54
C VAL A 91 -11.54 0.16 -4.93
N VAL A 92 -12.09 0.85 -5.92
CA VAL A 92 -12.01 0.42 -7.32
C VAL A 92 -10.60 0.70 -7.86
N ARG A 93 -10.05 -0.25 -8.60
CA ARG A 93 -8.76 -0.13 -9.29
C ARG A 93 -8.75 1.11 -10.16
N GLY A 94 -7.75 1.95 -9.95
CA GLY A 94 -7.49 3.10 -10.80
C GLY A 94 -6.65 4.16 -10.10
N PRO A 95 -6.23 5.19 -10.84
CA PRO A 95 -5.38 6.26 -10.30
C PRO A 95 -6.16 7.21 -9.39
N THR A 96 -7.49 7.12 -9.34
CA THR A 96 -8.34 8.03 -8.59
C THR A 96 -8.42 7.63 -7.12
N TYR A 97 -8.14 8.60 -6.25
CA TYR A 97 -8.33 8.44 -4.82
C TYR A 97 -9.81 8.33 -4.46
N THR A 98 -10.15 7.24 -3.78
CA THR A 98 -11.44 7.01 -3.15
C THR A 98 -11.37 7.43 -1.69
N ASP A 99 -12.39 8.14 -1.23
CA ASP A 99 -12.54 8.52 0.17
C ASP A 99 -13.03 7.32 0.98
N ILE A 100 -12.20 6.86 1.93
CA ILE A 100 -12.48 5.69 2.78
C ILE A 100 -12.90 6.10 4.20
N GLY A 101 -13.26 7.37 4.41
CA GLY A 101 -13.87 7.88 5.63
C GLY A 101 -13.03 8.93 6.37
N ALA A 102 -13.63 9.52 7.40
CA ALA A 102 -12.96 10.50 8.26
C ALA A 102 -11.76 9.88 8.99
N ASN A 103 -10.67 10.63 9.15
CA ASN A 103 -9.55 10.23 9.98
C ASN A 103 -9.95 10.33 11.46
N ARG A 104 -9.89 9.21 12.19
CA ARG A 104 -10.20 9.14 13.62
C ARG A 104 -9.30 10.06 14.46
N ASN A 105 -8.07 10.26 14.01
CA ASN A 105 -7.03 10.96 14.75
C ASN A 105 -6.90 12.45 14.39
N GLY A 106 -7.74 12.96 13.50
CA GLY A 106 -7.61 14.32 12.96
C GLY A 106 -8.92 14.89 12.43
N SER A 107 -8.80 15.94 11.63
CA SER A 107 -9.93 16.61 10.97
C SER A 107 -10.07 16.26 9.48
N SER A 108 -9.02 15.66 8.92
CA SER A 108 -8.92 15.24 7.53
C SER A 108 -9.69 13.96 7.24
N ARG A 109 -9.71 13.59 5.97
CA ARG A 109 -10.26 12.34 5.47
C ARG A 109 -9.11 11.44 5.03
N VAL A 110 -9.33 10.14 5.12
CA VAL A 110 -8.41 9.14 4.58
C VAL A 110 -8.86 8.82 3.17
N GLN A 111 -7.94 8.94 2.24
CA GLN A 111 -8.11 8.57 0.85
C GLN A 111 -7.23 7.37 0.52
N ALA A 112 -7.71 6.51 -0.35
CA ALA A 112 -6.98 5.35 -0.82
C ALA A 112 -7.15 5.17 -2.33
N SER A 113 -6.13 4.65 -2.98
CA SER A 113 -6.18 4.21 -4.37
C SER A 113 -5.30 2.98 -4.53
N TRP A 114 -5.57 2.20 -5.58
CA TRP A 114 -4.65 1.16 -5.97
C TRP A 114 -4.69 0.93 -7.48
N GLU A 115 -3.58 0.48 -8.03
CA GLU A 115 -3.42 0.24 -9.46
C GLU A 115 -2.54 -0.99 -9.70
N SER A 116 -2.77 -1.68 -10.81
CA SER A 116 -1.77 -2.60 -11.37
C SER A 116 -0.95 -1.92 -12.47
N VAL A 117 0.36 -2.09 -12.40
CA VAL A 117 1.32 -1.56 -13.36
C VAL A 117 2.13 -2.71 -13.92
N ILE A 118 2.22 -2.81 -15.24
CA ILE A 118 3.09 -3.78 -15.90
C ILE A 118 4.38 -3.08 -16.30
N SER A 119 5.52 -3.64 -15.90
CA SER A 119 6.85 -3.17 -16.28
C SER A 119 7.72 -4.36 -16.65
N GLY A 120 8.05 -4.47 -17.94
CA GLY A 120 8.74 -5.64 -18.49
C GLY A 120 7.87 -6.89 -18.42
N ASP A 121 8.39 -7.94 -17.79
CA ASP A 121 7.72 -9.23 -17.52
C ASP A 121 7.05 -9.29 -16.15
N ARG A 122 7.05 -8.17 -15.40
CA ARG A 122 6.57 -8.10 -14.03
C ARG A 122 5.29 -7.29 -13.92
N MET A 123 4.44 -7.72 -13.00
CA MET A 123 3.30 -6.96 -12.54
C MET A 123 3.59 -6.39 -11.16
N TYR A 124 3.20 -5.13 -10.96
CA TYR A 124 3.23 -4.47 -9.68
C TYR A 124 1.80 -4.14 -9.28
N LEU A 125 1.42 -4.43 -8.04
CA LEU A 125 0.28 -3.79 -7.41
C LEU A 125 0.80 -2.66 -6.55
N VAL A 126 0.28 -1.45 -6.78
CA VAL A 126 0.62 -0.28 -5.99
C VAL A 126 -0.64 0.17 -5.26
N ALA A 127 -0.58 0.22 -3.94
CA ALA A 127 -1.66 0.69 -3.08
C ALA A 127 -1.20 1.92 -2.31
N LEU A 128 -2.00 2.98 -2.34
CA LEU A 128 -1.69 4.25 -1.70
C LEU A 128 -2.75 4.58 -0.67
N PHE A 129 -2.29 5.13 0.45
CA PHE A 129 -3.13 5.80 1.45
C PHE A 129 -2.62 7.22 1.63
N ARG A 130 -3.51 8.19 1.74
CA ARG A 130 -3.14 9.55 2.11
C ARG A 130 -4.23 10.24 2.90
N LEU A 131 -3.84 11.22 3.69
CA LEU A 131 -4.76 12.16 4.29
C LEU A 131 -5.09 13.30 3.32
N THR A 132 -6.19 14.00 3.55
CA THR A 132 -6.53 15.22 2.78
C THR A 132 -5.88 16.49 3.32
N SER A 133 -5.14 16.42 4.42
CA SER A 133 -4.45 17.58 5.02
C SER A 133 -3.03 17.20 5.42
N ILE A 134 -2.06 18.05 5.07
CA ILE A 134 -0.64 17.87 5.41
C ILE A 134 -0.37 18.04 6.90
N THR A 135 -1.23 18.78 7.62
CA THR A 135 -1.09 19.04 9.06
C THR A 135 -1.56 17.87 9.91
N ASP A 136 -2.34 16.96 9.33
CA ASP A 136 -2.83 15.78 10.02
C ASP A 136 -1.85 14.64 9.85
N GLN A 137 -1.91 13.68 10.77
CA GLN A 137 -1.06 12.50 10.77
C GLN A 137 -1.95 11.25 10.84
N ILE A 138 -1.46 10.15 10.31
CA ILE A 138 -2.11 8.86 10.42
C ILE A 138 -2.17 8.45 11.89
N MET A 139 -1.06 8.68 12.61
CA MET A 139 -0.90 8.30 14.01
C MET A 139 -0.20 9.39 14.83
N PRO A 140 -0.89 10.48 15.24
CA PRO A 140 -0.32 11.54 16.06
C PRO A 140 -0.08 11.09 17.52
N ILE A 141 0.74 11.86 18.24
CA ILE A 141 0.96 11.67 19.68
C ILE A 141 -0.36 11.81 20.44
N GLY A 142 -0.66 10.86 21.32
CA GLY A 142 -1.88 10.87 22.14
C GLY A 142 -3.07 10.13 21.51
N SER A 143 -2.92 9.57 20.31
CA SER A 143 -3.89 8.64 19.73
C SER A 143 -4.21 7.50 20.70
N ASN A 144 -5.50 7.20 20.84
CA ASN A 144 -5.99 6.19 21.77
C ASN A 144 -7.13 5.36 21.16
N ASN A 145 -7.18 4.08 21.52
CA ASN A 145 -8.28 3.18 21.25
C ASN A 145 -9.17 3.12 22.49
N ASN A 146 -10.31 3.83 22.47
CA ASN A 146 -11.28 3.84 23.56
C ASN A 146 -10.66 4.18 24.93
N GLY A 147 -9.76 5.18 24.97
CA GLY A 147 -9.07 5.61 26.18
C GLY A 147 -7.78 4.86 26.50
N VAL A 148 -7.46 3.77 25.78
CA VAL A 148 -6.16 3.08 25.89
C VAL A 148 -5.18 3.68 24.89
N PRO A 149 -3.98 4.12 25.29
CA PRO A 149 -2.98 4.62 24.35
C PRO A 149 -2.67 3.58 23.27
N ALA A 150 -2.71 4.02 22.03
CA ALA A 150 -2.28 3.20 20.93
C ALA A 150 -0.76 3.26 20.78
N PHE A 151 -0.16 2.12 20.41
CA PHE A 151 1.30 1.93 20.39
C PHE A 151 1.84 1.61 18.99
N ALA A 152 0.96 1.20 18.07
CA ALA A 152 1.31 0.93 16.69
C ALA A 152 0.12 1.15 15.76
N TRP A 153 0.39 1.20 14.46
CA TRP A 153 -0.62 1.23 13.40
C TRP A 153 -0.22 0.30 12.24
N SER A 154 -1.17 -0.13 11.42
CA SER A 154 -0.91 -0.93 10.22
C SER A 154 -1.90 -0.57 9.11
N TRP A 155 -1.78 -1.22 7.95
CA TRP A 155 -2.76 -1.15 6.86
C TRP A 155 -3.42 -2.51 6.66
N ASN A 156 -4.59 -2.51 6.05
CA ASN A 156 -5.12 -3.70 5.41
C ASN A 156 -5.23 -3.42 3.91
N PHE A 157 -4.74 -4.36 3.10
CA PHE A 157 -4.96 -4.39 1.66
C PHE A 157 -5.56 -5.74 1.26
N SER A 158 -6.64 -5.66 0.49
CA SER A 158 -7.38 -6.78 -0.07
C SER A 158 -8.10 -7.70 0.94
N THR A 159 -7.99 -7.46 2.27
CA THR A 159 -8.35 -8.44 3.32
C THR A 159 -9.77 -9.02 3.32
N VAL A 160 -10.77 -8.23 2.92
CA VAL A 160 -12.19 -8.64 2.85
C VAL A 160 -12.57 -8.91 1.40
N ASP A 161 -12.47 -7.90 0.55
CA ASP A 161 -12.62 -8.02 -0.91
C ASP A 161 -11.25 -8.21 -1.55
N HIS A 162 -11.09 -9.37 -2.17
CA HIS A 162 -9.83 -9.80 -2.74
C HIS A 162 -9.60 -9.21 -4.13
N VAL A 163 -8.33 -8.92 -4.48
CA VAL A 163 -7.97 -8.57 -5.86
C VAL A 163 -8.31 -9.76 -6.76
N GLU A 164 -9.26 -9.56 -7.67
CA GLU A 164 -9.66 -10.58 -8.63
C GLU A 164 -8.68 -10.63 -9.80
N PHE A 165 -8.06 -11.80 -10.00
CA PHE A 165 -7.19 -12.01 -11.15
C PHE A 165 -7.99 -12.57 -12.33
N GLN A 166 -7.53 -12.25 -13.53
CA GLN A 166 -8.09 -12.73 -14.77
C GLN A 166 -8.11 -14.26 -14.81
N PRO A 167 -9.10 -14.90 -15.45
CA PRO A 167 -9.24 -16.36 -15.47
C PRO A 167 -8.06 -17.13 -16.06
N TRP A 168 -7.15 -16.48 -16.78
CA TRP A 168 -5.94 -17.10 -17.33
C TRP A 168 -4.81 -17.17 -16.31
N VAL A 169 -4.90 -16.46 -15.18
CA VAL A 169 -3.93 -16.49 -14.09
C VAL A 169 -4.24 -17.69 -13.19
N THR A 170 -3.32 -18.64 -13.08
CA THR A 170 -3.51 -19.82 -12.21
C THR A 170 -2.93 -19.66 -10.83
N SER A 171 -1.85 -18.89 -10.69
CA SER A 171 -1.28 -18.57 -9.40
C SER A 171 -0.49 -17.28 -9.49
N VAL A 172 -0.40 -16.59 -8.37
CA VAL A 172 0.38 -15.36 -8.22
C VAL A 172 1.36 -15.57 -7.07
N ARG A 173 2.60 -15.11 -7.24
CA ARG A 173 3.62 -15.17 -6.19
C ARG A 173 4.18 -13.77 -5.96
N ILE A 174 4.20 -13.32 -4.71
CA ILE A 174 4.98 -12.14 -4.34
C ILE A 174 6.47 -12.47 -4.51
N ARG A 175 7.16 -11.61 -5.25
CA ARG A 175 8.62 -11.53 -5.25
C ARG A 175 9.15 -10.54 -4.26
N GLN A 176 8.52 -9.38 -4.19
CA GLN A 176 8.92 -8.31 -3.30
C GLN A 176 7.70 -7.53 -2.82
N ALA A 177 7.72 -7.11 -1.56
CA ALA A 177 6.74 -6.18 -1.02
C ALA A 177 7.44 -5.05 -0.26
N LEU A 178 7.20 -3.81 -0.68
CA LEU A 178 7.86 -2.61 -0.18
C LEU A 178 6.83 -1.60 0.33
N GLY A 179 7.15 -0.96 1.46
CA GLY A 179 6.35 0.13 2.03
C GLY A 179 7.18 1.40 2.15
N ALA A 180 6.66 2.54 1.72
CA ALA A 180 7.30 3.85 1.83
C ALA A 180 6.36 4.88 2.45
N PHE A 181 6.90 5.83 3.19
CA PHE A 181 6.14 6.79 4.00
C PHE A 181 6.45 8.23 3.63
N SER A 182 5.45 9.08 3.75
CA SER A 182 5.50 10.49 3.37
C SER A 182 4.84 11.36 4.46
N ASN A 183 5.37 12.56 4.63
CA ASN A 183 4.83 13.63 5.46
C ASN A 183 4.36 14.85 4.62
N ASP A 184 4.29 14.72 3.29
CA ASP A 184 3.91 15.76 2.34
C ASP A 184 2.78 15.33 1.40
N LEU A 185 1.87 14.49 1.89
CA LEU A 185 0.72 13.94 1.17
C LEU A 185 1.09 13.07 -0.05
N GLY A 186 2.27 12.47 -0.02
CA GLY A 186 2.79 11.60 -1.06
C GLY A 186 3.45 12.35 -2.22
N ALA A 187 3.81 13.63 -2.03
CA ALA A 187 4.61 14.36 -3.02
C ALA A 187 6.05 13.83 -3.06
N SER A 188 6.58 13.38 -1.93
CA SER A 188 7.82 12.64 -1.82
C SER A 188 7.70 11.53 -0.78
N TYR A 189 8.45 10.44 -0.99
CA TYR A 189 8.52 9.32 -0.05
C TYR A 189 9.94 9.20 0.48
N THR A 190 10.07 8.97 1.77
CA THR A 190 11.37 8.76 2.40
C THR A 190 12.02 7.47 1.88
N ASN A 191 13.33 7.51 1.62
CA ASN A 191 14.13 6.42 1.03
C ASN A 191 14.24 5.14 1.91
N GLY A 192 13.55 5.08 3.05
CA GLY A 192 13.54 3.93 3.95
C GLY A 192 12.44 2.93 3.60
N SER A 193 12.46 2.39 2.37
CA SER A 193 11.48 1.37 1.98
C SER A 193 11.63 0.14 2.88
N ILE A 194 10.53 -0.31 3.48
CA ILE A 194 10.53 -1.50 4.33
C ILE A 194 10.21 -2.70 3.47
N ASP A 195 11.13 -3.65 3.41
CA ASP A 195 10.90 -4.94 2.76
C ASP A 195 10.20 -5.90 3.72
N PHE A 196 8.98 -6.28 3.38
CA PHE A 196 8.16 -7.20 4.17
C PHE A 196 7.80 -8.48 3.39
N THR A 197 8.59 -8.81 2.37
CA THR A 197 8.42 -9.99 1.52
C THR A 197 8.34 -11.30 2.33
N ALA A 198 9.14 -11.41 3.40
CA ALA A 198 9.22 -12.62 4.21
C ALA A 198 7.92 -12.99 4.95
N GLN A 199 6.91 -12.11 4.92
CA GLN A 199 5.63 -12.32 5.60
C GLN A 199 4.61 -13.12 4.78
N PHE A 200 4.93 -13.36 3.51
CA PHE A 200 4.10 -14.12 2.61
C PHE A 200 4.65 -15.55 2.51
N PRO A 201 4.06 -16.54 3.21
CA PRO A 201 4.58 -17.91 3.18
C PRO A 201 4.54 -18.48 1.75
N PRO A 202 5.52 -19.32 1.37
CA PRO A 202 5.54 -19.95 0.05
C PRO A 202 4.37 -20.94 -0.08
N GLY A 203 3.51 -20.72 -1.07
CA GLY A 203 2.24 -21.42 -1.32
C GLY A 203 1.38 -20.55 -2.23
N GLU A 204 0.15 -20.96 -2.55
CA GLU A 204 -0.86 -20.11 -3.19
C GLU A 204 -1.05 -18.84 -2.33
N TRP A 205 -0.22 -17.84 -2.55
CA TRP A 205 -0.44 -16.51 -2.02
C TRP A 205 -1.74 -16.08 -2.66
N ASN A 206 -2.79 -16.05 -1.84
CA ASN A 206 -4.00 -15.35 -2.21
C ASN A 206 -3.68 -13.87 -1.96
N PRO A 207 -3.50 -13.04 -3.01
CA PRO A 207 -3.30 -11.58 -2.88
C PRO A 207 -4.31 -10.89 -1.97
N ALA A 208 -5.40 -11.59 -1.73
CA ALA A 208 -6.45 -11.40 -0.76
C ALA A 208 -6.14 -10.89 0.64
N GLN A 209 -5.00 -11.08 1.29
CA GLN A 209 -4.94 -10.74 2.73
C GLN A 209 -3.57 -10.22 3.17
N ASP A 210 -3.34 -8.93 2.95
CA ASP A 210 -2.29 -8.20 3.66
C ASP A 210 -2.89 -7.44 4.84
N PHE A 211 -2.62 -7.90 6.07
CA PHE A 211 -2.99 -7.23 7.32
C PHE A 211 -1.98 -6.17 7.76
N GLY A 212 -0.97 -5.95 6.91
CA GLY A 212 0.11 -5.03 7.10
C GLY A 212 1.01 -5.42 8.26
N LEU A 213 2.00 -4.57 8.45
CA LEU A 213 2.92 -4.64 9.58
C LEU A 213 2.53 -3.64 10.65
N PRO A 214 2.55 -4.01 11.95
CA PRO A 214 2.47 -3.03 13.01
C PRO A 214 3.71 -2.11 13.01
N PHE A 215 3.49 -0.83 12.74
CA PHE A 215 4.49 0.24 12.82
C PHE A 215 4.35 0.99 14.14
N PRO A 216 5.38 1.00 15.00
CA PRO A 216 5.34 1.71 16.27
C PRO A 216 5.63 3.21 16.11
N THR A 217 5.53 3.76 14.90
CA THR A 217 5.79 5.19 14.67
C THR A 217 4.57 6.00 15.05
N ILE A 218 4.76 6.88 16.04
CA ILE A 218 3.73 7.75 16.57
C ILE A 218 4.28 9.17 16.58
N GLY A 219 3.52 10.12 16.03
CA GLY A 219 3.91 11.52 15.98
C GLY A 219 5.00 11.84 14.97
N ASP A 220 5.28 10.94 14.02
CA ASP A 220 6.35 11.06 13.04
C ASP A 220 6.00 11.97 11.85
N GLY A 221 4.76 12.47 11.79
CA GLY A 221 4.28 13.30 10.69
C GLY A 221 3.76 12.50 9.49
N THR A 222 3.76 11.16 9.55
CA THR A 222 3.34 10.34 8.41
C THR A 222 1.88 10.62 8.06
N ASN A 223 1.64 11.05 6.83
CA ASN A 223 0.33 11.42 6.30
C ASN A 223 0.03 10.80 4.93
N ALA A 224 0.99 10.07 4.34
CA ALA A 224 0.76 9.20 3.20
C ALA A 224 1.67 7.97 3.22
N ILE A 225 1.19 6.88 2.60
CA ILE A 225 1.83 5.58 2.54
C ILE A 225 1.72 5.07 1.11
N LEU A 226 2.81 4.53 0.58
CA LEU A 226 2.84 3.79 -0.68
C LEU A 226 3.28 2.36 -0.39
N LEU A 227 2.47 1.42 -0.83
CA LEU A 227 2.75 -0.01 -0.79
C LEU A 227 2.94 -0.49 -2.22
N SER A 228 3.99 -1.27 -2.47
CA SER A 228 4.29 -1.84 -3.78
C SER A 228 4.55 -3.32 -3.63
N TYR A 229 3.79 -4.14 -4.37
CA TYR A 229 3.94 -5.59 -4.42
C TYR A 229 4.39 -5.97 -5.83
N GLU A 230 5.61 -6.46 -5.96
CA GLU A 230 6.10 -7.09 -7.19
C GLU A 230 5.63 -8.54 -7.26
N LEU A 231 4.95 -8.88 -8.34
CA LEU A 231 4.26 -10.16 -8.54
C LEU A 231 4.81 -10.92 -9.74
N ASP A 232 5.02 -12.21 -9.55
CA ASP A 232 5.12 -13.20 -10.60
C ASP A 232 3.73 -13.77 -10.90
N ILE A 233 3.25 -13.58 -12.12
CA ILE A 233 2.02 -14.18 -12.61
C ILE A 233 2.34 -15.48 -13.32
N ILE A 234 1.72 -16.58 -12.89
CA ILE A 234 1.86 -17.88 -13.55
C ILE A 234 0.59 -18.16 -14.36
N PRO A 235 0.67 -18.17 -15.70
CA PRO A 235 -0.48 -18.40 -16.56
C PRO A 235 -0.90 -19.88 -16.59
N ALA A 236 -2.19 -20.12 -16.87
CA ALA A 236 -2.73 -21.45 -17.05
C ALA A 236 -2.02 -22.18 -18.20
N PRO A 237 -1.66 -23.48 -18.06
CA PRO A 237 -0.95 -24.22 -19.11
C PRO A 237 -1.62 -24.17 -20.49
N ALA A 238 -2.96 -24.12 -20.54
CA ALA A 238 -3.73 -24.05 -21.78
C ALA A 238 -3.59 -22.70 -22.51
N THR A 239 -3.28 -21.61 -21.80
CA THR A 239 -3.21 -20.26 -22.38
C THR A 239 -1.87 -19.97 -23.05
N LEU A 240 -0.80 -20.64 -22.62
CA LEU A 240 0.52 -20.56 -23.26
C LEU A 240 0.48 -20.95 -24.75
N GLY A 241 -0.37 -21.91 -25.13
CA GLY A 241 -0.57 -22.29 -26.53
C GLY A 241 -1.23 -21.20 -27.39
N LEU A 242 -2.13 -20.40 -26.81
CA LEU A 242 -2.79 -19.28 -27.50
C LEU A 242 -1.84 -18.10 -27.70
N PHE A 243 -1.02 -17.78 -26.70
CA PHE A 243 0.00 -16.72 -26.82
C PHE A 243 1.11 -17.08 -27.82
N ALA A 244 1.54 -18.34 -27.83
CA ALA A 244 2.47 -18.83 -28.85
C ALA A 244 1.88 -18.74 -30.27
N GLY A 245 0.57 -19.00 -30.42
CA GLY A 245 -0.15 -18.87 -31.69
C GLY A 245 -0.23 -17.43 -32.21
N LEU A 246 -0.45 -16.45 -31.33
CA LEU A 246 -0.51 -15.02 -31.71
C LEU A 246 0.85 -14.48 -32.16
N LEU A 247 1.95 -14.90 -31.51
CA LEU A 247 3.31 -14.58 -31.94
C LEU A 247 3.65 -15.20 -33.31
N ALA A 248 3.15 -16.41 -33.58
CA ALA A 248 3.34 -17.08 -34.88
C ALA A 248 2.55 -16.39 -36.01
N ILE A 249 1.35 -15.87 -35.74
CA ILE A 249 0.53 -15.16 -36.73
C ILE A 249 1.11 -13.77 -37.06
N GLY A 250 1.65 -13.06 -36.06
CA GLY A 250 2.29 -11.76 -36.26
C GLY A 250 3.54 -11.82 -37.15
N ARG A 251 4.30 -12.93 -37.10
CA ARG A 251 5.48 -13.14 -37.96
C ARG A 251 5.14 -13.46 -39.41
N ARG A 252 3.93 -13.92 -39.72
CA ARG A 252 3.53 -14.33 -41.07
C ARG A 252 2.99 -13.19 -41.94
N ARG A 253 2.86 -11.97 -41.38
CA ARG A 253 2.43 -10.76 -42.10
C ARG A 253 3.56 -9.77 -42.38
N ARG A 254 4.81 -10.23 -42.43
CA ARG A 254 5.93 -9.48 -43.01
C ARG A 254 6.37 -10.13 -44.31
#